data_AF-A0AAU3MVU6-F1
#
_entry.id   AF-A0AAU3MVU6-F1
#
_cell.length_a   1.000
_cell.length_b   1.000
_cell.length_c   1.000
_cell.angle_alpha   90.00
_cell.angle_beta   90.00
_cell.angle_gamma   90.00
#
_symmetry.space_group_name_H-M   'P 1'
#
loop_
_entity.id
_entity.type
_entity.pdbx_description
1 polymer ?
#
loop_
_entity_poly.entity_id
_entity_poly.type
_entity_poly.pdbx_seq_one_letter_code
_entity_poly.pdbx_strand_id
1 'polypeptide(L)'
;MRHWFRSYWTEEDTWFYFEIDADGWVARQIELQGPLEKPLAAASLDEWQAAQQAGTLADYEAMFGATAENPVQEWDGHEPHDLTLDEFETVWLTARAACRAGARNRSTNGA
;
A
#
# COMPACT_ATOMS: atom_id res chain seq x y z
N MET A 1 -7.35 -18.11 3.60
CA MET A 1 -8.40 -17.19 3.07
C MET A 1 -7.81 -15.81 3.11
N ARG A 2 -8.17 -14.91 2.19
CA ARG A 2 -7.70 -13.52 2.22
C ARG A 2 -8.70 -12.66 2.97
N HIS A 3 -8.21 -11.63 3.62
CA HIS A 3 -9.02 -10.69 4.38
C HIS A 3 -8.60 -9.26 4.04
N TRP A 4 -9.57 -8.35 4.01
CA TRP A 4 -9.37 -6.95 3.67
C TRP A 4 -9.93 -6.08 4.79
N PHE A 5 -9.17 -5.08 5.17
CA PHE A 5 -9.60 -4.09 6.15
C PHE A 5 -8.89 -2.77 5.93
N ARG A 6 -9.38 -1.73 6.58
CA ARG A 6 -8.69 -0.45 6.71
C ARG A 6 -8.51 -0.06 8.17
N SER A 7 -7.48 0.71 8.44
CA SER A 7 -7.24 1.33 9.74
C SER A 7 -6.77 2.75 9.52
N TYR A 8 -7.22 3.68 10.36
CA TYR A 8 -6.72 5.05 10.35
C TYR A 8 -5.67 5.20 11.44
N TRP A 9 -4.52 5.78 11.09
CA TRP A 9 -3.46 6.09 12.05
C TRP A 9 -3.36 7.60 12.21
N THR A 10 -3.74 8.09 13.39
CA THR A 10 -3.84 9.51 13.72
C THR A 10 -2.48 10.21 13.71
N GLU A 11 -1.41 9.50 14.08
CA GLU A 11 -0.04 10.04 14.12
C GLU A 11 0.45 10.48 12.74
N GLU A 12 0.02 9.78 11.70
CA GLU A 12 0.42 10.03 10.31
C GLU A 12 -0.67 10.72 9.49
N ASP A 13 -1.84 10.97 10.09
CA ASP A 13 -3.05 11.41 9.39
C ASP A 13 -3.30 10.58 8.12
N THR A 14 -3.20 9.26 8.23
CA THR A 14 -3.15 8.35 7.08
C THR A 14 -4.15 7.21 7.24
N TRP A 15 -4.92 6.97 6.19
CA TRP A 15 -5.70 5.76 6.04
C TRP A 15 -4.86 4.68 5.38
N PHE A 16 -4.75 3.55 6.08
CA PHE A 16 -4.14 2.35 5.56
C PHE A 16 -5.22 1.35 5.13
N TYR A 17 -5.04 0.74 3.97
CA TYR A 17 -5.88 -0.35 3.49
C TYR A 17 -5.00 -1.56 3.23
N PHE A 18 -5.40 -2.72 3.75
CA PHE A 18 -4.61 -3.94 3.69
C PHE A 18 -5.40 -5.08 3.07
N GLU A 19 -4.76 -5.83 2.19
CA GLU A 19 -5.09 -7.23 1.92
C GLU A 19 -4.09 -8.08 2.68
N ILE A 20 -4.57 -8.99 3.51
CA ILE A 20 -3.74 -9.95 4.24
C ILE A 20 -4.03 -11.39 3.82
N ASP A 21 -3.01 -12.22 3.95
CA ASP A 21 -3.15 -13.66 3.78
C ASP A 21 -3.70 -14.35 5.04
N ALA A 22 -3.70 -15.69 5.03
CA ALA A 22 -4.25 -16.48 6.13
C ALA A 22 -3.40 -16.43 7.41
N ASP A 23 -2.12 -16.08 7.27
CA ASP A 23 -1.14 -16.03 8.37
C ASP A 23 -1.03 -14.61 8.96
N GLY A 24 -1.68 -13.62 8.34
CA GLY A 24 -1.69 -12.24 8.77
C GLY A 24 -0.60 -11.39 8.13
N TRP A 25 0.07 -11.89 7.09
CA TRP A 25 1.03 -11.12 6.31
C TRP A 25 0.33 -10.23 5.30
N VAL A 26 0.84 -9.01 5.14
CA VAL A 26 0.33 -8.05 4.18
C VAL A 26 0.74 -8.45 2.77
N ALA A 27 -0.26 -8.79 1.94
CA ALA A 27 -0.09 -9.08 0.53
C ALA A 27 -0.13 -7.79 -0.31
N ARG A 28 -1.05 -6.86 0.02
CA ARG A 28 -1.14 -5.53 -0.60
C ARG A 28 -1.42 -4.45 0.44
N GLN A 29 -0.84 -3.28 0.25
CA GLN A 29 -0.97 -2.12 1.13
C GLN A 29 -1.26 -0.85 0.33
N ILE A 30 -2.17 -0.02 0.83
CA ILE A 30 -2.45 1.31 0.30
C ILE A 30 -2.33 2.31 1.45
N GLU A 31 -1.70 3.45 1.17
CA GLU A 31 -1.57 4.56 2.10
C GLU A 31 -2.16 5.81 1.48
N LEU A 32 -3.19 6.37 2.12
CA LEU A 32 -3.83 7.61 1.70
C LEU A 32 -3.68 8.67 2.79
N GLN A 33 -2.86 9.69 2.54
CA GLN A 33 -2.53 10.72 3.52
C GLN A 33 -3.43 11.94 3.42
N GLY A 34 -3.86 12.41 4.60
CA GLY A 34 -4.57 13.65 4.80
C GLY A 34 -6.01 13.64 4.31
N PRO A 35 -6.73 14.77 4.48
CA PRO A 35 -8.14 14.89 4.14
C PRO A 35 -8.44 14.81 2.64
N LEU A 36 -7.42 14.92 1.80
CA LEU A 36 -7.53 14.76 0.35
C LEU A 36 -7.22 13.32 -0.11
N GLU A 37 -6.94 12.41 0.84
CA GLU A 37 -6.61 11.01 0.59
C GLU A 37 -5.51 10.84 -0.47
N LYS A 38 -4.44 11.64 -0.34
CA LYS A 38 -3.35 11.65 -1.31
C LYS A 38 -2.64 10.29 -1.27
N PRO A 39 -2.59 9.53 -2.38
CA PRO A 39 -1.90 8.25 -2.38
C PRO A 39 -0.40 8.41 -2.18
N LEU A 40 0.14 7.78 -1.14
CA LEU A 40 1.57 7.67 -0.87
C LEU A 40 2.13 6.34 -1.37
N ALA A 41 1.43 5.25 -1.06
CA ALA A 41 1.81 3.89 -1.42
C ALA A 41 0.60 3.12 -1.96
N ALA A 42 0.91 2.13 -2.79
CA ALA A 42 -0.03 1.12 -3.28
C ALA A 42 0.78 -0.14 -3.58
N ALA A 43 1.46 -0.70 -2.59
CA ALA A 43 2.48 -1.75 -2.72
C ALA A 43 1.89 -3.17 -2.70
N SER A 44 2.57 -4.10 -3.36
CA SER A 44 2.27 -5.54 -3.38
C SER A 44 3.53 -6.31 -3.02
N LEU A 45 3.43 -7.21 -2.05
CA LEU A 45 4.56 -8.01 -1.57
C LEU A 45 5.13 -8.90 -2.69
N ASP A 46 4.28 -9.53 -3.48
CA ASP A 46 4.69 -10.39 -4.61
C ASP A 46 5.51 -9.60 -5.65
N GLU A 47 5.07 -8.39 -5.97
CA GLU A 47 5.78 -7.53 -6.92
C GLU A 47 7.07 -6.97 -6.34
N TRP A 48 7.08 -6.61 -5.06
CA TRP A 48 8.27 -6.15 -4.34
C TRP A 48 9.35 -7.25 -4.36
N GLN A 49 8.98 -8.49 -4.06
CA GLN A 49 9.88 -9.65 -4.11
C GLN A 49 10.38 -9.92 -5.53
N ALA A 50 9.50 -9.82 -6.53
CA ALA A 50 9.90 -9.96 -7.94
C ALA A 50 10.89 -8.86 -8.36
N ALA A 51 10.66 -7.61 -7.94
CA ALA A 51 11.55 -6.49 -8.21
C ALA A 51 12.91 -6.65 -7.51
N GLN A 52 12.94 -7.19 -6.29
CA GLN A 52 14.16 -7.54 -5.59
C GLN A 52 14.97 -8.59 -6.36
N GLN A 53 14.32 -9.68 -6.80
CA GLN A 53 14.97 -10.73 -7.60
C GLN A 53 15.49 -10.21 -8.95
N ALA A 54 14.79 -9.24 -9.55
CA ALA A 54 15.18 -8.60 -10.80
C ALA A 54 16.23 -7.47 -10.65
N GLY A 55 16.57 -7.08 -9.42
CA GLY A 55 17.49 -5.96 -9.14
C GLY A 55 16.90 -4.57 -9.43
N THR A 56 15.57 -4.46 -9.55
CA THR A 56 14.83 -3.22 -9.84
C THR A 56 14.03 -2.72 -8.63
N LEU A 57 14.43 -3.12 -7.42
CA LEU A 57 13.68 -2.85 -6.20
C LEU A 57 13.52 -1.34 -5.94
N ALA A 58 14.59 -0.57 -6.10
CA ALA A 58 14.56 0.87 -5.87
C ALA A 58 13.55 1.59 -6.79
N ASP A 59 13.45 1.17 -8.05
CA ASP A 59 12.47 1.73 -9.00
C ASP A 59 11.03 1.37 -8.61
N TYR A 60 10.83 0.16 -8.09
CA TYR A 60 9.54 -0.29 -7.58
C TYR A 60 9.10 0.51 -6.36
N GLU A 61 9.97 0.60 -5.34
CA GLU A 61 9.67 1.32 -4.10
C GLU A 61 9.47 2.81 -4.35
N ALA A 62 10.28 3.42 -5.23
CA ALA A 62 10.09 4.80 -5.64
C ALA A 62 8.74 5.05 -6.35
N MET A 63 8.11 4.01 -6.92
CA MET A 63 6.83 4.11 -7.59
C MET A 63 5.64 3.77 -6.67
N PHE A 64 5.75 2.72 -5.87
CA PHE A 64 4.60 2.13 -5.16
C PHE A 64 4.77 2.04 -3.64
N GLY A 65 5.95 2.36 -3.10
CA GLY A 65 6.27 2.13 -1.69
C GLY A 65 6.55 0.64 -1.40
N ALA A 66 6.43 0.28 -0.13
CA ALA A 66 6.61 -1.07 0.38
C ALA A 66 5.38 -1.48 1.21
N THR A 67 5.27 -2.77 1.52
CA THR A 67 4.29 -3.28 2.49
C THR A 67 4.88 -3.28 3.90
N ALA A 68 4.04 -3.36 4.91
CA ALA A 68 4.46 -3.55 6.30
C ALA A 68 5.35 -4.81 6.45
N GLU A 69 6.38 -4.68 7.26
CA GLU A 69 7.41 -5.72 7.43
C GLU A 69 7.03 -6.80 8.47
N ASN A 70 6.02 -6.53 9.29
CA ASN A 70 5.56 -7.43 10.36
C ASN A 70 4.09 -7.84 10.13
N PRO A 71 3.67 -9.03 10.57
CA PRO A 71 2.29 -9.48 10.44
C PRO A 71 1.35 -8.69 11.37
N VAL A 72 0.07 -8.61 11.01
CA VAL A 72 -0.94 -7.75 11.68
C VAL A 72 -1.06 -8.00 13.19
N GLN A 73 -0.84 -9.24 13.62
CA GLN A 73 -0.94 -9.64 15.03
C GLN A 73 0.13 -8.98 15.92
N GLU A 74 1.20 -8.45 15.32
CA GLU A 74 2.27 -7.72 16.01
C GLU A 74 2.01 -6.21 16.06
N TRP A 75 0.94 -5.71 15.43
CA TRP A 75 0.64 -4.29 15.39
C TRP A 75 -0.16 -3.85 16.62
N ASP A 76 0.34 -2.85 17.34
CA ASP A 76 -0.35 -2.28 18.50
C ASP A 76 -1.31 -1.16 18.09
N GLY A 77 -2.46 -1.06 18.79
CA GLY A 77 -3.39 0.07 18.65
C GLY A 77 -4.13 0.21 17.32
N HIS A 78 -4.06 -0.77 16.40
CA HIS A 78 -4.81 -0.70 15.14
C HIS A 78 -6.30 -1.02 15.36
N GLU A 79 -7.18 -0.26 14.71
CA GLU A 79 -8.63 -0.45 14.78
C GLU A 79 -9.15 -0.89 13.39
N PRO A 80 -9.21 -2.21 13.12
CA PRO A 80 -9.53 -2.71 11.80
C PRO A 80 -11.02 -2.52 11.51
N HIS A 81 -11.29 -2.02 10.30
CA HIS A 81 -12.62 -1.96 9.71
C HIS A 81 -12.64 -2.83 8.48
N ASP A 82 -13.40 -3.93 8.55
CA ASP A 82 -13.53 -4.90 7.46
C ASP A 82 -13.97 -4.25 6.16
N LEU A 83 -13.41 -4.75 5.07
CA LEU A 83 -13.76 -4.39 3.70
C LEU A 83 -14.14 -5.63 2.91
N THR A 84 -15.01 -5.42 1.94
CA THR A 84 -15.21 -6.36 0.84
C THR A 84 -14.04 -6.27 -0.14
N LEU A 85 -13.87 -7.33 -0.95
CA LEU A 85 -12.90 -7.32 -2.05
C LEU A 85 -13.15 -6.13 -3.00
N ASP A 86 -14.41 -5.87 -3.36
CA ASP A 86 -14.76 -4.81 -4.32
C ASP A 86 -14.43 -3.40 -3.79
N GLU A 87 -14.63 -3.16 -2.49
CA GLU A 87 -14.23 -1.91 -1.84
C GLU A 87 -12.70 -1.74 -1.90
N PHE A 88 -11.96 -2.79 -1.53
CA PHE A 88 -10.50 -2.75 -1.58
C PHE A 88 -9.97 -2.53 -3.00
N GLU A 89 -10.46 -3.30 -3.99
CA GLU A 89 -10.00 -3.20 -5.38
C GLU A 89 -10.26 -1.82 -6.00
N THR A 90 -11.38 -1.19 -5.63
CA THR A 90 -11.70 0.17 -6.09
C THR A 90 -10.66 1.18 -5.62
N VAL A 91 -10.30 1.13 -4.33
CA VAL A 91 -9.27 2.00 -3.76
C VAL A 91 -7.90 1.66 -4.33
N TRP A 92 -7.58 0.37 -4.44
CA TRP A 92 -6.33 -0.16 -5.01
C TRP A 92 -6.06 0.39 -6.40
N LEU A 93 -7.01 0.23 -7.33
CA LEU A 93 -6.83 0.68 -8.72
C LEU A 93 -6.63 2.19 -8.81
N THR A 94 -7.36 2.95 -7.99
CA THR A 94 -7.27 4.42 -7.94
C THR A 94 -5.90 4.87 -7.42
N ALA A 95 -5.48 4.35 -6.26
CA ALA A 95 -4.19 4.66 -5.66
C ALA A 95 -3.03 4.26 -6.59
N ARG A 96 -3.11 3.06 -7.19
CA ARG A 96 -2.09 2.54 -8.10
C ARG A 96 -1.92 3.41 -9.34
N ALA A 97 -3.01 3.92 -9.91
CA ALA A 97 -2.96 4.83 -11.04
C ALA A 97 -2.30 6.16 -10.67
N ALA A 98 -2.64 6.71 -9.50
CA ALA A 98 -2.05 7.94 -8.98
C ALA A 98 -0.55 7.81 -8.69
N CYS A 99 -0.12 6.70 -8.07
CA CYS A 99 1.29 6.39 -7.82
C CYS A 99 2.11 6.37 -9.12
N ARG A 100 1.61 5.69 -10.16
CA ARG A 100 2.25 5.67 -11.50
C ARG A 100 2.37 7.07 -12.10
N ALA A 101 1.30 7.87 -12.02
CA ALA A 101 1.32 9.24 -12.53
C ALA A 101 2.31 10.11 -11.76
N GLY A 102 2.36 9.98 -10.43
CA GLY A 102 3.29 10.70 -9.58
C GLY A 102 4.76 10.34 -9.84
N ALA A 103 5.06 9.05 -10.03
CA ALA A 103 6.41 8.59 -10.36
C ALA A 103 6.90 9.16 -11.69
N ARG A 104 6.05 9.17 -12.73
CA ARG A 104 6.37 9.78 -14.03
C ARG A 104 6.72 11.27 -13.90
N ASN A 105 5.94 12.02 -13.12
CA ASN A 105 6.15 13.45 -12.92
C ASN A 105 7.47 13.75 -12.16
N ARG A 106 7.93 12.84 -11.29
CA ARG A 106 9.25 12.97 -10.64
C ARG A 106 10.39 12.74 -11.61
N SER A 107 10.26 11.75 -12.52
CA SER A 107 11.28 11.47 -13.54
C SER A 107 11.44 12.61 -14.55
N THR A 108 10.39 13.38 -14.85
CA THR A 108 10.44 14.50 -15.80
C THR A 108 11.02 15.79 -15.21
N ASN A 109 10.95 15.99 -13.89
CA ASN A 109 11.44 17.20 -13.22
C ASN A 109 12.91 17.10 -12.77
N GLY A 110 13.57 15.95 -12.98
CA GLY A 110 14.97 15.69 -12.62
C GLY A 110 15.95 15.66 -13.80
N ALA A 111 15.52 16.07 -15.00
CA ALA A 111 16.33 16.09 -16.23
C ALA A 111 16.73 17.50 -16.64
#